data_AF-A0A8T2ZJL4-F1
#
_entry.id   AF-A0A8T2ZJL4-F1
#
_cell.length_a   1.000
_cell.length_b   1.000
_cell.length_c   1.000
_cell.angle_alpha   90.00
_cell.angle_beta   90.00
_cell.angle_gamma   90.00
#
_symmetry.space_group_name_H-M   'P 1'
#
loop_
_entity.id
_entity.type
_entity.pdbx_description
1 polymer ?
#
loop_
_entity_poly.entity_id
_entity_poly.type
_entity_poly.pdbx_seq_one_letter_code
_entity_poly.pdbx_strand_id
1 'polypeptide(L)'
;MDQVIVASVRKWKVPVPGDPKQLHELSLDEYIGSGKFGIAYTSSLGFLDKAAVESGSRSPWMLCPVTQVEETKPMIKVLPVWAATFIPSTILAQVHTLFIKQGTVLDRSMGPHFEIPPACLTAFVTISMLMSLAIYDRYFVPVARHYTKRPRGITLLQRMGIGFMLHVIVMITACLAERKRLSVAREHNIIGKNEVVPLSIFILLLQFVLMGVADNFVEAAKIEFFYDQA
;
A
#
# COMPACT_ATOMS: atom_id res chain seq x y z
N MET A 1 -20.72 7.15 3.21
CA MET A 1 -19.55 7.91 3.70
C MET A 1 -19.81 9.41 3.76
N ASP A 2 -19.96 10.12 2.64
CA ASP A 2 -20.02 11.60 2.61
C ASP A 2 -21.14 12.20 3.47
N GLN A 3 -22.35 11.64 3.37
CA GLN A 3 -23.50 12.05 4.17
C GLN A 3 -23.23 11.94 5.68
N VAL A 4 -22.62 10.84 6.12
CA VAL A 4 -22.26 10.61 7.52
C VAL A 4 -21.25 11.65 7.98
N ILE A 5 -20.18 11.87 7.21
CA ILE A 5 -19.14 12.86 7.57
C ILE A 5 -19.76 14.26 7.70
N VAL A 6 -20.56 14.68 6.73
CA VAL A 6 -21.22 15.99 6.73
C VAL A 6 -22.19 16.11 7.91
N ALA A 7 -23.02 15.10 8.16
CA ALA A 7 -23.97 15.09 9.27
C ALA A 7 -23.26 15.14 10.64
N SER A 8 -22.19 14.36 10.84
CA SER A 8 -21.41 14.36 12.08
C SER A 8 -20.75 15.72 12.34
N VAL A 9 -20.20 16.37 11.29
CA VAL A 9 -19.57 17.71 11.39
C VAL A 9 -20.62 18.78 11.69
N ARG A 10 -21.76 18.76 11.01
CA ARG A 10 -22.87 19.70 11.28
C ARG A 10 -23.40 19.55 12.71
N LYS A 11 -23.37 18.34 13.26
CA LYS A 11 -23.80 18.00 14.61
C LYS A 11 -22.65 17.97 15.61
N TRP A 12 -21.51 18.61 15.33
CA TRP A 12 -20.32 18.57 16.20
C TRP A 12 -20.60 18.94 17.66
N LYS A 13 -21.52 19.88 17.91
CA LYS A 13 -21.92 20.32 19.27
C LYS A 13 -23.01 19.46 19.93
N VAL A 14 -23.63 18.53 19.21
CA VAL A 14 -24.72 17.68 19.73
C VAL A 14 -24.11 16.53 20.56
N PRO A 15 -24.56 16.28 21.80
CA PRO A 15 -24.10 15.14 22.58
C PRO A 15 -24.61 13.83 21.97
N VAL A 16 -23.75 12.81 21.94
CA VAL A 16 -24.15 11.45 21.56
C VAL A 16 -24.81 10.80 22.79
N PRO A 17 -26.01 10.20 22.66
CA PRO A 17 -26.64 9.47 23.74
C PRO A 17 -25.76 8.32 24.27
N GLY A 18 -25.84 8.04 25.58
CA GLY A 18 -25.11 6.93 26.19
C GLY A 18 -25.70 5.55 25.86
N ASP A 19 -26.98 5.49 25.48
CA ASP A 19 -27.65 4.27 25.05
C ASP A 19 -27.71 4.21 23.51
N PRO A 20 -27.04 3.23 22.86
CA PRO A 20 -27.06 3.08 21.40
C PRO A 20 -28.46 2.90 20.81
N LYS A 21 -29.45 2.44 21.60
CA LYS A 21 -30.84 2.28 21.14
C LYS A 21 -31.54 3.60 20.86
N GLN A 22 -30.98 4.73 21.31
CA GLN A 22 -31.51 6.07 21.05
C GLN A 22 -30.99 6.66 19.73
N LEU A 23 -30.05 5.98 19.07
CA LEU A 23 -29.58 6.37 17.75
C LEU A 23 -30.59 5.95 16.68
N HIS A 24 -30.70 6.77 15.63
CA HIS A 24 -31.60 6.51 14.53
C HIS A 24 -31.18 5.26 13.74
N GLU A 25 -32.11 4.32 13.56
CA GLU A 25 -31.92 3.11 12.76
C GLU A 25 -33.20 2.82 11.96
N LEU A 26 -33.05 2.20 10.79
CA LEU A 26 -34.18 1.85 9.92
C LEU A 26 -34.94 0.63 10.46
N SER A 27 -36.21 0.53 10.10
CA SER A 27 -37.04 -0.64 10.42
C SER A 27 -36.61 -1.87 9.61
N LEU A 28 -36.94 -3.08 10.10
CA LEU A 28 -36.59 -4.33 9.41
C LEU A 28 -37.24 -4.42 8.02
N ASP A 29 -38.45 -3.89 7.87
CA ASP A 29 -39.19 -3.88 6.60
C ASP A 29 -38.50 -2.97 5.55
N GLU A 30 -37.92 -1.85 5.99
CA GLU A 30 -37.12 -0.96 5.13
C GLU A 30 -35.80 -1.60 4.70
N TYR A 31 -35.17 -2.39 5.57
CA TYR A 31 -33.99 -3.19 5.24
C TYR A 31 -34.29 -4.27 4.20
N ILE A 32 -35.39 -5.01 4.38
CA ILE A 32 -35.84 -6.04 3.44
C ILE A 32 -36.16 -5.41 2.08
N GLY A 33 -36.88 -4.27 2.07
CA GLY A 33 -37.23 -3.56 0.84
C GLY A 33 -36.02 -2.99 0.07
N SER A 34 -34.92 -2.70 0.77
CA SER A 34 -33.69 -2.19 0.17
C SER A 34 -32.61 -3.25 -0.10
N GLY A 35 -32.85 -4.50 0.31
CA GLY A 35 -31.88 -5.60 0.20
C GLY A 35 -30.63 -5.41 1.06
N LYS A 36 -30.71 -4.58 2.11
CA LYS A 36 -29.60 -4.28 3.02
C LYS A 36 -29.78 -5.00 4.35
N PHE A 37 -28.68 -5.19 5.07
CA PHE A 37 -28.68 -5.77 6.41
C PHE A 37 -28.19 -4.74 7.43
N GLY A 38 -28.84 -4.70 8.59
CA GLY A 38 -28.41 -3.82 9.68
C GLY A 38 -27.06 -4.25 10.25
N ILE A 39 -26.20 -3.27 10.55
CA ILE A 39 -24.90 -3.49 11.18
C ILE A 39 -24.99 -3.10 12.66
N ALA A 40 -24.45 -3.95 13.53
CA ALA A 40 -24.45 -3.69 14.97
C ALA A 40 -23.54 -2.51 15.32
N TYR A 41 -24.01 -1.69 16.26
CA TYR A 41 -23.27 -0.55 16.79
C TYR A 41 -21.92 -0.95 17.41
N THR A 42 -20.89 -0.13 17.16
CA THR A 42 -19.56 -0.26 17.76
C THR A 42 -19.09 1.07 18.37
N SER A 43 -18.42 1.03 19.54
CA SER A 43 -17.94 2.24 20.24
C SER A 43 -16.78 2.99 19.57
N SER A 44 -16.17 2.44 18.52
CA SER A 44 -15.05 3.07 17.84
C SER A 44 -15.48 4.26 16.98
N LEU A 45 -14.67 5.32 16.91
CA LEU A 45 -14.97 6.55 16.16
C LEU A 45 -16.32 7.17 16.55
N GLY A 46 -16.64 7.23 17.85
CA GLY A 46 -17.95 7.66 18.33
C GLY A 46 -18.36 9.09 17.98
N PHE A 47 -17.43 9.92 17.48
CA PHE A 47 -17.80 11.22 16.91
C PHE A 47 -18.67 11.09 15.66
N LEU A 48 -18.56 9.97 14.91
CA LEU A 48 -19.38 9.71 13.73
C LEU A 48 -20.84 9.41 14.10
N ASP A 49 -21.09 8.85 15.30
CA ASP A 49 -22.43 8.52 15.80
C ASP A 49 -23.33 9.75 15.92
N LYS A 50 -22.74 10.96 15.98
CA LYS A 50 -23.47 12.23 15.88
C LYS A 50 -24.36 12.30 14.64
N ALA A 51 -24.01 11.65 13.54
CA ALA A 51 -24.83 11.61 12.33
C ALA A 51 -26.19 10.91 12.57
N ALA A 52 -26.24 9.95 13.51
CA ALA A 52 -27.45 9.19 13.84
C ALA A 52 -28.27 9.78 14.99
N VAL A 53 -27.87 10.92 15.56
CA VAL A 53 -28.64 11.58 16.64
C VAL A 53 -29.77 12.42 16.06
N GLU A 54 -31.03 12.20 16.42
CA GLU A 54 -32.13 13.04 15.92
C GLU A 54 -32.00 14.50 16.41
N SER A 55 -32.06 15.48 15.49
CA SER A 55 -31.93 16.91 15.80
C SER A 55 -32.98 17.78 15.08
N GLY A 56 -34.13 17.19 14.74
CA GLY A 56 -35.27 17.85 14.08
C GLY A 56 -35.33 17.73 12.56
N SER A 57 -34.20 17.81 11.84
CA SER A 57 -34.17 17.61 10.38
C SER A 57 -33.83 16.16 10.01
N ARG A 58 -34.68 15.53 9.20
CA ARG A 58 -34.53 14.16 8.69
C ARG A 58 -33.95 14.08 7.28
N SER A 59 -33.32 15.16 6.79
CA SER A 59 -32.63 15.09 5.49
C SER A 59 -31.45 14.10 5.55
N PRO A 60 -31.10 13.39 4.47
CA PRO A 60 -29.96 12.46 4.45
C PRO A 60 -28.60 13.08 4.80
N TRP A 61 -28.48 14.41 4.70
CA TRP A 61 -27.29 15.19 5.05
C TRP A 61 -27.27 15.69 6.50
N MET A 62 -28.32 15.36 7.26
CA MET A 62 -28.48 15.69 8.66
C MET A 62 -28.67 14.44 9.49
N LEU A 63 -29.41 13.43 9.02
CA LEU A 63 -29.69 12.20 9.77
C LEU A 63 -29.32 10.97 8.92
N CYS A 64 -28.47 10.12 9.48
CA CYS A 64 -28.06 8.86 8.87
C CYS A 64 -28.37 7.70 9.83
N PRO A 65 -28.81 6.53 9.33
CA PRO A 65 -29.00 5.36 10.18
C PRO A 65 -27.67 4.84 10.74
N VAL A 66 -27.70 4.20 11.91
CA VAL A 66 -26.50 3.61 12.55
C VAL A 66 -25.76 2.68 11.60
N THR A 67 -26.47 1.86 10.83
CA THR A 67 -25.85 1.00 9.81
C THR A 67 -24.98 1.76 8.82
N GLN A 68 -25.43 2.92 8.30
CA GLN A 68 -24.62 3.75 7.39
C GLN A 68 -23.39 4.37 8.10
N VAL A 69 -23.52 4.68 9.39
CA VAL A 69 -22.40 5.16 10.22
C VAL A 69 -21.38 4.03 10.41
N GLU A 70 -21.83 2.83 10.73
CA GLU A 70 -20.98 1.64 10.92
C GLU A 70 -20.32 1.19 9.61
N GLU A 71 -20.94 1.35 8.44
CA GLU A 71 -20.27 1.17 7.13
C GLU A 71 -19.16 2.21 6.91
N THR A 72 -19.33 3.42 7.45
CA THR A 72 -18.36 4.52 7.25
C THR A 72 -17.15 4.43 8.18
N LYS A 73 -17.32 3.89 9.40
CA LYS A 73 -16.25 3.71 10.39
C LYS A 73 -15.02 2.94 9.86
N PRO A 74 -15.13 1.74 9.26
CA PRO A 74 -13.99 1.00 8.74
C PRO A 74 -13.32 1.76 7.59
N MET A 75 -14.08 2.38 6.69
CA MET A 75 -13.52 3.21 5.60
C MET A 75 -12.61 4.33 6.13
N ILE A 76 -13.02 5.01 7.20
CA ILE A 76 -12.18 6.03 7.87
C ILE A 76 -10.93 5.41 8.49
N LYS A 77 -11.01 4.21 9.07
CA LYS A 77 -9.84 3.51 9.66
C LYS A 77 -8.82 3.05 8.61
N VAL A 78 -9.26 2.84 7.37
CA VAL A 78 -8.41 2.45 6.23
C VAL A 78 -7.61 3.62 5.67
N LEU A 79 -8.13 4.86 5.75
CA LEU A 79 -7.50 6.06 5.17
C LEU A 79 -6.04 6.29 5.60
N PRO A 80 -5.64 6.15 6.89
CA PRO A 80 -4.25 6.33 7.28
C PRO A 80 -3.31 5.28 6.64
N VAL A 81 -3.76 4.03 6.54
CA VAL A 81 -3.00 2.96 5.89
C VAL A 81 -2.88 3.26 4.40
N TRP A 82 -3.97 3.65 3.75
CA TRP A 82 -3.95 4.11 2.37
C TRP A 82 -2.97 5.25 2.12
N ALA A 83 -3.00 6.30 2.95
CA ALA A 83 -2.06 7.41 2.84
C ALA A 83 -0.59 6.95 2.99
N ALA A 84 -0.31 6.00 3.90
CA ALA A 84 1.03 5.44 4.06
C ALA A 84 1.51 4.68 2.81
N THR A 85 0.61 4.16 1.97
CA THR A 85 0.98 3.46 0.72
C THR A 85 1.48 4.39 -0.40
N PHE A 86 1.42 5.71 -0.24
CA PHE A 86 1.97 6.63 -1.24
C PHE A 86 3.49 6.53 -1.37
N ILE A 87 4.21 6.43 -0.26
CA ILE A 87 5.68 6.29 -0.27
C ILE A 87 6.13 5.07 -1.08
N PRO A 88 5.70 3.83 -0.79
CA PRO A 88 6.11 2.66 -1.57
C PRO A 88 5.64 2.75 -3.04
N SER A 89 4.47 3.36 -3.31
CA SER A 89 4.02 3.59 -4.69
C SER A 89 4.96 4.50 -5.48
N THR A 90 5.53 5.53 -4.85
CA THR A 90 6.54 6.38 -5.49
C THR A 90 7.85 5.63 -5.75
N ILE A 91 8.26 4.73 -4.85
CA ILE A 91 9.46 3.90 -5.00
C ILE A 91 9.29 2.93 -6.17
N LEU A 92 8.13 2.28 -6.28
CA LEU A 92 7.79 1.40 -7.39
C LEU A 92 7.87 2.13 -8.75
N ALA A 93 7.39 3.37 -8.82
CA ALA A 93 7.48 4.18 -10.04
C ALA A 93 8.92 4.46 -10.50
N GLN A 94 9.90 4.44 -9.59
CA GLN A 94 11.31 4.65 -9.93
C GLN A 94 11.90 3.51 -10.76
N VAL A 95 11.37 2.29 -10.62
CA VAL A 95 11.82 1.10 -11.35
C VAL A 95 11.72 1.31 -12.85
N HIS A 96 10.60 1.88 -13.31
CA HIS A 96 10.33 2.13 -14.73
C HIS A 96 10.90 3.46 -15.24
N THR A 97 11.54 4.24 -14.38
CA THR A 97 12.03 5.58 -14.73
C THR A 97 13.50 5.73 -14.35
N LEU A 98 13.79 6.16 -13.12
CA LEU A 98 15.14 6.47 -12.66
C LEU A 98 16.08 5.26 -12.74
N PHE A 99 15.61 4.06 -12.41
CA PHE A 99 16.44 2.86 -12.46
C PHE A 99 16.83 2.50 -13.90
N ILE A 100 15.89 2.62 -14.85
CA ILE A 100 16.21 2.46 -16.28
C ILE A 100 17.19 3.54 -16.73
N LYS A 101 16.98 4.79 -16.31
CA LYS A 101 17.86 5.92 -16.65
C LYS A 101 19.29 5.70 -16.15
N GLN A 102 19.48 5.17 -14.95
CA GLN A 102 20.81 4.79 -14.46
C GLN A 102 21.51 3.82 -15.42
N GLY A 103 20.78 2.83 -15.93
CA GLY A 103 21.33 1.84 -16.86
C GLY A 103 21.69 2.39 -18.24
N THR A 104 21.10 3.52 -18.68
CA THR A 104 21.39 4.12 -20.00
C THR A 104 22.80 4.70 -20.11
N VAL A 105 23.42 5.05 -18.98
CA VAL A 105 24.76 5.68 -18.91
C VAL A 105 25.85 4.70 -18.43
N LEU A 106 25.52 3.42 -18.32
CA LEU A 106 26.43 2.34 -17.91
C LEU A 106 26.89 1.52 -19.12
N ASP A 107 27.94 0.73 -18.94
CA ASP A 107 28.36 -0.25 -19.94
C ASP A 107 27.32 -1.38 -20.00
N ARG A 108 26.72 -1.53 -21.19
CA ARG A 108 25.64 -2.47 -21.48
C ARG A 108 26.12 -3.72 -22.21
N SER A 109 27.43 -3.84 -22.46
CA SER A 109 27.97 -4.98 -23.16
C SER A 109 27.78 -6.29 -22.37
N MET A 110 27.33 -7.33 -23.06
CA MET A 110 27.23 -8.69 -22.54
C MET A 110 27.85 -9.62 -23.58
N GLY A 111 29.18 -9.66 -23.55
CA GLY A 111 29.99 -10.27 -24.60
C GLY A 111 30.31 -9.30 -25.74
N PRO A 112 30.93 -9.80 -26.83
CA PRO A 112 31.51 -8.96 -27.88
C PRO A 112 30.50 -8.35 -28.86
N HIS A 113 29.27 -8.86 -28.93
CA HIS A 113 28.31 -8.52 -30.01
C HIS A 113 26.90 -8.19 -29.51
N PHE A 114 26.70 -8.11 -28.20
CA PHE A 114 25.39 -7.88 -27.64
C PHE A 114 25.43 -6.80 -26.57
N GLU A 115 24.52 -5.83 -26.70
CA GLU A 115 24.27 -4.84 -25.68
C GLU A 115 22.88 -5.05 -25.11
N ILE A 116 22.79 -5.26 -23.80
CA ILE A 116 21.50 -5.42 -23.14
C ILE A 116 20.77 -4.08 -23.06
N PRO A 117 19.50 -3.98 -23.49
CA PRO A 117 18.70 -2.79 -23.25
C PRO A 117 18.47 -2.60 -21.73
N PRO A 118 18.61 -1.39 -21.17
CA PRO A 118 18.44 -1.17 -19.72
C PRO A 118 17.08 -1.59 -19.18
N ALA A 119 16.03 -1.43 -20.01
CA ALA A 119 14.68 -1.86 -19.67
C ALA A 119 14.58 -3.37 -19.43
N CYS A 120 15.45 -4.20 -20.02
CA CYS A 120 15.44 -5.65 -19.76
C CYS A 120 15.75 -5.99 -18.30
N LEU A 121 16.36 -5.07 -17.52
CA LEU A 121 16.55 -5.28 -16.09
C LEU A 121 15.23 -5.41 -15.32
N THR A 122 14.12 -4.85 -15.82
CA THR A 122 12.80 -5.00 -15.17
C THR A 122 12.33 -6.45 -15.17
N ALA A 123 12.81 -7.30 -16.10
CA ALA A 123 12.50 -8.72 -16.08
C ALA A 123 12.96 -9.40 -14.78
N PHE A 124 14.08 -8.94 -14.20
CA PHE A 124 14.57 -9.47 -12.92
C PHE A 124 13.66 -9.10 -11.75
N VAL A 125 12.95 -7.96 -11.79
CA VAL A 125 11.89 -7.63 -10.81
C VAL A 125 10.79 -8.67 -10.89
N THR A 126 10.26 -8.94 -12.10
CA THR A 126 9.20 -9.93 -12.28
C THR A 126 9.63 -11.33 -11.84
N ILE A 127 10.81 -11.78 -12.26
CA ILE A 127 11.34 -13.11 -11.91
C ILE A 127 11.54 -13.22 -10.39
N SER A 128 12.16 -12.22 -9.75
CA SER A 128 12.38 -12.22 -8.30
C SER A 128 11.08 -12.13 -7.51
N MET A 129 10.08 -11.38 -7.99
CA MET A 129 8.74 -11.31 -7.40
C MET A 129 8.06 -12.68 -7.41
N LEU A 130 8.05 -13.36 -8.56
CA LEU A 130 7.44 -14.69 -8.70
C LEU A 130 8.14 -15.73 -7.81
N MET A 131 9.48 -15.72 -7.79
CA MET A 131 10.24 -16.60 -6.90
C MET A 131 9.96 -16.28 -5.43
N SER A 132 9.95 -14.99 -5.05
CA SER A 132 9.66 -14.56 -3.69
C SER A 132 8.25 -14.96 -3.25
N LEU A 133 7.25 -14.82 -4.13
CA LEU A 133 5.88 -15.24 -3.88
C LEU A 133 5.79 -16.74 -3.63
N ALA A 134 6.41 -17.55 -4.51
CA ALA A 134 6.46 -19.00 -4.35
C ALA A 134 7.13 -19.40 -3.03
N ILE A 135 8.25 -18.74 -2.66
CA ILE A 135 8.94 -18.99 -1.40
C ILE A 135 8.07 -18.58 -0.20
N TYR A 136 7.40 -17.43 -0.30
CA TYR A 136 6.53 -16.90 0.74
C TYR A 136 5.39 -17.88 1.03
N ASP A 137 4.66 -18.32 0.01
CA ASP A 137 3.51 -19.21 0.17
C ASP A 137 3.93 -20.63 0.57
N ARG A 138 5.03 -21.15 0.00
CA ARG A 138 5.43 -22.55 0.22
C ARG A 138 6.16 -22.77 1.54
N TYR A 139 6.95 -21.80 2.00
CA TYR A 139 7.83 -21.97 3.15
C TYR A 139 7.52 -20.97 4.27
N PHE A 140 7.41 -19.69 3.98
CA PHE A 140 7.20 -18.68 5.02
C PHE A 140 5.84 -18.84 5.70
N VAL A 141 4.74 -18.95 4.94
CA VAL A 141 3.39 -19.04 5.49
C VAL A 141 3.21 -20.28 6.39
N PRO A 142 3.58 -21.51 6.00
CA PRO A 142 3.47 -22.67 6.87
C PRO A 142 4.26 -22.54 8.17
N VAL A 143 5.49 -22.03 8.09
CA VAL A 143 6.37 -21.81 9.24
C VAL A 143 5.77 -20.73 10.15
N ALA A 144 5.41 -19.58 9.61
CA ALA A 144 4.79 -18.48 10.36
C ALA A 144 3.48 -18.93 11.02
N ARG A 145 2.63 -19.69 10.32
CA ARG A 145 1.39 -20.25 10.86
C ARG A 145 1.64 -21.20 12.02
N HIS A 146 2.71 -21.99 11.97
CA HIS A 146 3.07 -22.90 13.06
C HIS A 146 3.34 -22.15 14.37
N TYR A 147 4.02 -21.00 14.30
CA TYR A 147 4.35 -20.18 15.47
C TYR A 147 3.23 -19.23 15.90
N THR A 148 2.62 -18.52 14.96
CA THR A 148 1.61 -17.48 15.23
C THR A 148 0.20 -18.02 15.46
N LYS A 149 -0.05 -19.29 15.06
CA LYS A 149 -1.38 -19.93 15.03
C LYS A 149 -2.42 -19.18 14.18
N ARG A 150 -2.00 -18.29 13.28
CA ARG A 150 -2.89 -17.56 12.37
C ARG A 150 -2.97 -18.23 11.00
N PRO A 151 -4.15 -18.30 10.35
CA PRO A 151 -4.29 -18.93 9.04
C PRO A 151 -3.34 -18.35 7.98
N ARG A 152 -3.16 -17.02 7.96
CA ARG A 152 -2.26 -16.28 7.05
C ARG A 152 -0.80 -16.20 7.54
N GLY A 153 -0.46 -16.81 8.66
CA GLY A 153 0.86 -16.67 9.31
C GLY A 153 1.04 -15.32 9.99
N ILE A 154 1.21 -14.24 9.22
CA ILE A 154 1.33 -12.87 9.77
C ILE A 154 0.10 -12.02 9.42
N THR A 155 -0.08 -10.89 10.11
CA THR A 155 -1.11 -9.92 9.67
C THR A 155 -0.71 -9.25 8.36
N LEU A 156 -1.71 -8.75 7.62
CA LEU A 156 -1.47 -7.97 6.40
C LEU A 156 -0.67 -6.69 6.69
N LEU A 157 -0.93 -6.02 7.82
CA LEU A 157 -0.15 -4.86 8.27
C LEU A 157 1.32 -5.20 8.55
N GLN A 158 1.59 -6.36 9.17
CA GLN A 158 2.97 -6.83 9.37
C GLN A 158 3.65 -7.16 8.04
N ARG A 159 2.94 -7.82 7.12
CA ARG A 159 3.46 -8.13 5.78
C ARG A 159 3.83 -6.84 5.02
N MET A 160 2.94 -5.84 5.02
CA MET A 160 3.21 -4.51 4.46
C MET A 160 4.41 -3.84 5.14
N GLY A 161 4.49 -3.86 6.47
CA GLY A 161 5.59 -3.26 7.22
C GLY A 161 6.96 -3.86 6.87
N ILE A 162 7.04 -5.18 6.68
CA ILE A 162 8.26 -5.85 6.19
C ILE A 162 8.62 -5.34 4.79
N GLY A 163 7.62 -5.25 3.90
CA GLY A 163 7.80 -4.72 2.56
C GLY A 163 8.33 -3.28 2.54
N PHE A 164 7.84 -2.41 3.43
CA PHE A 164 8.33 -1.04 3.56
C PHE A 164 9.80 -0.98 4.00
N MET A 165 10.20 -1.84 4.94
CA MET A 165 11.61 -1.94 5.35
C MET A 165 12.49 -2.43 4.19
N LEU A 166 12.01 -3.39 3.39
CA LEU A 166 12.72 -3.85 2.19
C LEU A 166 12.85 -2.75 1.14
N HIS A 167 11.82 -1.92 0.91
CA HIS A 167 11.92 -0.75 0.03
C HIS A 167 12.97 0.26 0.51
N VAL A 168 13.12 0.48 1.81
CA VAL A 168 14.21 1.31 2.35
C VAL A 168 15.58 0.71 1.98
N ILE A 169 15.74 -0.61 2.13
CA ILE A 169 16.98 -1.30 1.74
C ILE A 169 17.23 -1.16 0.23
N VAL A 170 16.20 -1.30 -0.61
CA VAL A 170 16.30 -1.09 -2.07
C VAL A 170 16.81 0.31 -2.39
N MET A 171 16.27 1.34 -1.74
CA MET A 171 16.70 2.73 -1.94
C MET A 171 18.14 2.98 -1.46
N ILE A 172 18.55 2.35 -0.35
CA ILE A 172 19.95 2.38 0.09
C ILE A 172 20.85 1.73 -0.96
N THR A 173 20.51 0.54 -1.46
CA THR A 173 21.26 -0.14 -2.52
C THR A 173 21.38 0.73 -3.77
N ALA A 174 20.28 1.37 -4.20
CA ALA A 174 20.29 2.24 -5.36
C ALA A 174 21.16 3.48 -5.16
N CYS A 175 21.13 4.07 -3.96
CA CYS A 175 22.02 5.16 -3.59
C CYS A 175 23.49 4.73 -3.64
N LEU A 176 23.83 3.56 -3.13
CA LEU A 176 25.20 3.03 -3.17
C LEU A 176 25.67 2.75 -4.60
N ALA A 177 24.82 2.16 -5.45
CA ALA A 177 25.12 1.93 -6.86
C ALA A 177 25.38 3.27 -7.59
N GLU A 178 24.55 4.29 -7.34
CA GLU A 178 24.74 5.62 -7.93
C GLU A 178 26.00 6.31 -7.43
N ARG A 179 26.31 6.19 -6.13
CA ARG A 179 27.58 6.70 -5.57
C ARG A 179 28.79 6.04 -6.24
N LYS A 180 28.74 4.74 -6.48
CA LYS A 180 29.82 4.02 -7.19
C LYS A 180 29.93 4.51 -8.63
N ARG A 181 28.81 4.66 -9.35
CA ARG A 181 28.79 5.22 -10.71
C ARG A 181 29.42 6.61 -10.77
N LEU A 182 29.05 7.50 -9.86
CA LEU A 182 29.61 8.85 -9.78
C LEU A 182 31.11 8.87 -9.46
N SER A 183 31.58 7.95 -8.61
CA SER A 183 33.02 7.78 -8.34
C SER A 183 33.79 7.42 -9.61
N VAL A 184 33.33 6.38 -10.32
CA VAL A 184 33.97 5.90 -11.56
C VAL A 184 33.95 6.98 -12.63
N ALA A 185 32.82 7.71 -12.78
CA ALA A 185 32.73 8.83 -13.71
C ALA A 185 33.77 9.92 -13.40
N ARG A 186 33.95 10.26 -12.12
CA ARG A 186 34.96 11.25 -11.70
C ARG A 186 36.38 10.77 -11.97
N GLU A 187 36.69 9.51 -11.68
CA GLU A 187 38.01 8.90 -11.91
C GLU A 187 38.38 8.93 -13.40
N HIS A 188 37.39 8.80 -14.29
CA HIS A 188 37.58 8.81 -15.75
C HIS A 188 37.38 10.20 -16.38
N ASN A 189 37.22 11.27 -15.57
CA ASN A 189 36.92 12.63 -16.03
C ASN A 189 35.71 12.73 -16.98
N ILE A 190 34.71 11.89 -16.75
CA ILE A 190 33.46 11.88 -17.52
C ILE A 190 32.57 13.03 -17.02
N ILE A 191 32.41 14.06 -17.85
CA ILE A 191 31.64 15.28 -17.53
C ILE A 191 30.39 15.39 -18.42
N GLY A 192 30.39 14.76 -19.60
CA GLY A 192 29.30 14.79 -20.56
C GLY A 192 28.07 13.99 -20.13
N LYS A 193 26.86 14.48 -20.48
CA LYS A 193 25.57 13.80 -20.22
C LYS A 193 25.39 12.48 -20.99
N ASN A 194 26.13 12.27 -22.08
CA ASN A 194 25.96 11.14 -23.00
C ASN A 194 27.15 10.18 -23.00
N GLU A 195 28.11 10.37 -22.09
CA GLU A 195 29.26 9.50 -21.98
C GLU A 195 28.93 8.27 -21.16
N VAL A 196 29.38 7.11 -21.64
CA VAL A 196 29.18 5.82 -20.98
C VAL A 196 30.23 5.69 -19.88
N VAL A 197 29.77 5.50 -18.65
CA VAL A 197 30.65 5.18 -17.52
C VAL A 197 31.11 3.73 -17.68
N PRO A 198 32.42 3.43 -17.59
CA PRO A 198 32.97 2.08 -17.72
C PRO A 198 32.68 1.24 -16.47
N LEU A 199 31.40 1.03 -16.22
CA LEU A 199 30.84 0.31 -15.10
C LEU A 199 29.70 -0.52 -15.65
N SER A 200 29.76 -1.83 -15.42
CA SER A 200 28.77 -2.76 -15.95
C SER A 200 27.37 -2.44 -15.41
N ILE A 201 26.37 -2.49 -16.30
CA ILE A 201 24.95 -2.34 -15.97
C ILE A 201 24.47 -3.29 -14.88
N PHE A 202 25.13 -4.45 -14.70
CA PHE A 202 24.78 -5.43 -13.67
C PHE A 202 25.00 -4.93 -12.22
N ILE A 203 25.67 -3.78 -12.00
CA ILE A 203 25.68 -3.15 -10.67
C ILE A 203 24.26 -2.80 -10.18
N LEU A 204 23.33 -2.54 -11.11
CA LEU A 204 21.94 -2.27 -10.80
C LEU A 204 21.14 -3.55 -10.50
N LEU A 205 21.68 -4.74 -10.76
CA LEU A 205 20.90 -5.97 -10.64
C LEU A 205 20.34 -6.19 -9.23
N LEU A 206 21.12 -5.84 -8.20
CA LEU A 206 20.72 -6.03 -6.80
C LEU A 206 19.49 -5.18 -6.43
N GLN A 207 19.41 -3.91 -6.83
CA GLN A 207 18.24 -3.07 -6.56
C GLN A 207 16.98 -3.58 -7.28
N PHE A 208 17.11 -4.12 -8.50
CA PHE A 208 15.98 -4.70 -9.23
C PHE A 208 15.47 -5.99 -8.59
N VAL A 209 16.37 -6.90 -8.19
CA VAL A 209 16.00 -8.15 -7.50
C VAL A 209 15.38 -7.88 -6.13
N LEU A 210 15.98 -6.99 -5.33
CA LEU A 210 15.43 -6.63 -4.03
C LEU A 210 14.06 -5.96 -4.15
N MET A 211 13.84 -5.17 -5.21
CA MET A 211 12.54 -4.55 -5.47
C MET A 211 11.45 -5.60 -5.70
N GLY A 212 11.68 -6.61 -6.55
CA GLY A 212 10.69 -7.66 -6.78
C GLY A 212 10.36 -8.46 -5.51
N VAL A 213 11.35 -8.68 -4.64
CA VAL A 213 11.12 -9.27 -3.31
C VAL A 213 10.27 -8.35 -2.43
N ALA A 214 10.59 -7.06 -2.37
CA ALA A 214 9.84 -6.08 -1.56
C ALA A 214 8.37 -5.95 -2.01
N ASP A 215 8.13 -5.91 -3.32
CA ASP A 215 6.80 -5.74 -3.89
C ASP A 215 5.88 -6.93 -3.61
N ASN A 216 6.42 -8.15 -3.53
CA ASN A 216 5.65 -9.31 -3.07
C ASN A 216 5.09 -9.14 -1.64
N PHE A 217 5.80 -8.39 -0.78
CA PHE A 217 5.31 -8.11 0.57
C PHE A 217 4.35 -6.91 0.60
N VAL A 218 4.58 -5.88 -0.21
CA VAL A 218 3.74 -4.67 -0.21
C VAL A 218 2.47 -4.86 -1.04
N GLU A 219 2.59 -5.15 -2.34
CA GLU A 219 1.46 -5.06 -3.29
C GLU A 219 0.40 -6.13 -3.00
N ALA A 220 0.83 -7.37 -2.78
CA ALA A 220 -0.10 -8.45 -2.44
C ALA A 220 -0.86 -8.16 -1.12
N ALA A 221 -0.14 -7.70 -0.09
CA ALA A 221 -0.72 -7.40 1.21
C ALA A 221 -1.65 -6.18 1.17
N LYS A 222 -1.29 -5.16 0.38
CA LYS A 222 -2.06 -3.93 0.18
C LYS A 222 -3.41 -4.24 -0.47
N ILE A 223 -3.40 -5.01 -1.56
CA ILE A 223 -4.62 -5.42 -2.26
C ILE A 223 -5.51 -6.25 -1.34
N GLU A 224 -4.95 -7.28 -0.69
CA GLU A 224 -5.71 -8.13 0.23
C GLU A 224 -6.27 -7.33 1.41
N PHE A 225 -5.52 -6.37 1.95
CA PHE A 225 -5.98 -5.54 3.08
C PHE A 225 -7.15 -4.65 2.69
N PHE A 226 -7.10 -3.99 1.54
CA PHE A 226 -8.21 -3.14 1.12
C PHE A 226 -9.46 -3.94 0.78
N TYR A 227 -9.33 -5.14 0.22
CA TYR A 227 -10.47 -6.03 0.02
C TYR A 227 -11.06 -6.58 1.33
N ASP A 228 -10.22 -6.87 2.32
CA ASP A 228 -10.66 -7.39 3.64
C ASP A 228 -11.35 -6.32 4.49
N GLN A 229 -11.13 -5.03 4.18
CA GLN A 229 -11.71 -3.88 4.90
C GLN A 229 -12.85 -3.17 4.13
N ALA A 230 -13.08 -3.54 2.87
CA ALA A 230 -14.17 -3.01 2.03
C ALA A 230 -15.46 -3.80 2.26
#